data_AF-A0A8T3WEY6-F1
#
_entry.id   AF-A0A8T3WEY6-F1
#
_cell.length_a   1.000
_cell.length_b   1.000
_cell.length_c   1.000
_cell.angle_alpha   90.00
_cell.angle_beta   90.00
_cell.angle_gamma   90.00
#
_symmetry.space_group_name_H-M   'P 1'
#
loop_
_entity.id
_entity.type
_entity.pdbx_description
1 polymer ?
#
loop_
_entity_poly.entity_id
_entity_poly.type
_entity_poly.pdbx_seq_one_letter_code
_entity_poly.pdbx_strand_id
1 'polypeptide(L)'
;MAKNKDIKELKKELRKLKPADSIKKLKEMEEKRKEEITEIEDLIKDFEKEMKTDLVAEEIAPEARDVNIANLFEEESRELEFTVKKEAPGEDKSPGYVSIKQLYGDYTALKDIQYASITGSLTPAHLDKVDQIGERLDRTKYHSASQDAANILVASRATLYKIRKYAGLE
;
A
#
# COMPACT_ATOMS: atom_id res chain seq x y z
N MET A 1 -24.42 22.17 18.86
CA MET A 1 -25.15 23.46 18.86
C MET A 1 -24.96 24.31 17.58
N ALA A 2 -23.97 24.02 16.71
CA ALA A 2 -23.70 24.81 15.50
C ALA A 2 -24.83 24.81 14.43
N LYS A 3 -25.40 23.63 14.12
CA LYS A 3 -26.48 23.45 13.11
C LYS A 3 -27.67 24.43 13.24
N ASN A 4 -27.96 24.92 14.45
CA ASN A 4 -29.11 25.80 14.72
C ASN A 4 -28.82 27.29 14.47
N LYS A 5 -27.54 27.71 14.47
CA LYS A 5 -27.16 29.10 14.15
C LYS A 5 -27.18 29.33 12.64
N ASP A 6 -26.62 28.40 11.87
CA ASP A 6 -26.52 28.51 10.41
C ASP A 6 -27.90 28.55 9.76
N ILE A 7 -28.84 27.71 10.23
CA ILE A 7 -30.23 27.71 9.74
C ILE A 7 -30.96 29.02 10.08
N LYS A 8 -30.67 29.63 11.23
CA LYS A 8 -31.27 30.91 11.63
C LYS A 8 -30.76 32.07 10.79
N GLU A 9 -29.49 32.07 10.43
CA GLU A 9 -28.89 33.09 9.56
C GLU A 9 -29.37 32.93 8.11
N LEU A 10 -29.44 31.70 7.60
CA LEU A 10 -29.95 31.40 6.27
C LEU A 10 -31.43 31.83 6.10
N LYS A 11 -32.26 31.63 7.14
CA LYS A 11 -33.65 32.14 7.16
C LYS A 11 -33.71 33.67 7.16
N LYS A 12 -32.78 34.36 7.83
CA LYS A 12 -32.71 35.83 7.80
C LYS A 12 -32.29 36.34 6.42
N GLU A 13 -31.36 35.67 5.75
CA GLU A 13 -30.95 36.01 4.38
C GLU A 13 -32.06 35.77 3.36
N LEU A 14 -32.74 34.62 3.42
CA LEU A 14 -33.85 34.29 2.51
C LEU A 14 -35.05 35.22 2.66
N ARG A 15 -35.22 35.86 3.83
CA ARG A 15 -36.26 36.88 4.06
C ARG A 15 -35.91 38.26 3.49
N LYS A 16 -34.63 38.53 3.21
CA LYS A 16 -34.18 39.79 2.58
C LYS A 16 -34.31 39.76 1.06
N LEU A 17 -34.45 38.57 0.48
CA LEU A 17 -34.60 38.35 -0.96
C LEU A 17 -36.08 38.36 -1.37
N LYS A 18 -36.35 38.68 -2.64
CA LYS A 18 -37.70 38.52 -3.20
C LYS A 18 -38.07 37.05 -3.25
N PRO A 19 -39.37 36.69 -3.13
CA PRO A 19 -39.80 35.28 -3.06
C PRO A 19 -39.26 34.40 -4.20
N ALA A 20 -39.20 34.92 -5.43
CA ALA A 20 -38.66 34.20 -6.58
C ALA A 20 -37.15 33.90 -6.45
N ASP A 21 -36.36 34.86 -5.96
CA ASP A 21 -34.92 34.72 -5.78
C ASP A 21 -34.60 33.80 -4.59
N SER A 22 -35.41 33.83 -3.54
CA SER A 22 -35.30 32.91 -2.40
C SER A 22 -35.55 31.46 -2.81
N ILE A 23 -36.53 31.22 -3.69
CA ILE A 23 -36.81 29.88 -4.24
C ILE A 23 -35.63 29.40 -5.11
N LYS A 24 -35.06 30.28 -5.94
CA LYS A 24 -33.90 29.92 -6.77
C LYS A 24 -32.70 29.54 -5.91
N LYS A 25 -32.36 30.35 -4.89
CA LYS A 25 -31.27 30.07 -3.95
C LYS A 25 -31.49 28.76 -3.17
N LEU A 26 -32.74 28.45 -2.82
CA LEU A 26 -33.08 27.18 -2.16
C LEU A 26 -32.90 25.98 -3.09
N LYS A 27 -33.27 26.08 -4.36
CA LYS A 27 -33.05 25.02 -5.35
C LYS A 27 -31.56 24.77 -5.61
N GLU A 28 -30.76 25.83 -5.76
CA GLU A 28 -29.30 25.71 -5.93
C GLU A 28 -28.64 25.05 -4.71
N MET A 29 -29.11 25.37 -3.50
CA MET A 29 -28.64 24.69 -2.28
C MET A 29 -29.08 23.23 -2.19
N GLU A 30 -30.26 22.90 -2.71
CA GLU A 30 -30.73 21.51 -2.77
C GLU A 30 -29.88 20.67 -3.74
N GLU A 31 -29.53 21.25 -4.89
CA GLU A 31 -28.69 20.61 -5.91
C GLU A 31 -27.28 20.33 -5.39
N LYS A 32 -26.63 21.33 -4.77
CA LYS A 32 -25.32 21.14 -4.11
C LYS A 32 -25.34 20.05 -3.04
N ARG A 33 -26.41 19.97 -2.25
CA ARG A 33 -26.55 18.89 -1.25
C ARG A 33 -26.72 17.52 -1.88
N LYS A 34 -27.36 17.43 -3.05
CA LYS A 34 -27.45 16.16 -3.79
C LYS A 34 -26.06 15.74 -4.30
N GLU A 35 -25.28 16.68 -4.83
CA GLU A 35 -23.89 16.45 -5.23
C GLU A 35 -23.04 15.97 -4.05
N GLU A 36 -23.09 16.67 -2.91
CA GLU A 36 -22.39 16.26 -1.68
C GLU A 36 -22.81 14.85 -1.21
N ILE A 37 -24.09 14.52 -1.29
CA ILE A 37 -24.58 13.17 -0.95
C ILE A 37 -24.01 12.12 -1.90
N THR A 38 -23.98 12.39 -3.22
CA THR A 38 -23.43 11.44 -4.19
C THR A 38 -21.92 11.23 -4.00
N GLU A 39 -21.16 12.27 -3.70
CA GLU A 39 -19.72 12.15 -3.39
C GLU A 39 -19.49 11.32 -2.13
N ILE A 40 -20.30 11.52 -1.10
CA ILE A 40 -20.24 10.72 0.14
C ILE A 40 -20.61 9.26 -0.13
N GLU A 41 -21.63 9.00 -0.95
CA GLU A 41 -22.03 7.64 -1.32
C GLU A 41 -20.92 6.90 -2.09
N ASP A 42 -20.21 7.59 -2.98
CA ASP A 42 -19.08 7.01 -3.70
C ASP A 42 -17.90 6.72 -2.77
N LEU A 43 -17.59 7.63 -1.84
CA LEU A 43 -16.59 7.38 -0.79
C LEU A 43 -16.96 6.18 0.09
N ILE A 44 -18.23 6.04 0.47
CA ILE A 44 -18.69 4.88 1.25
C ILE A 44 -18.47 3.59 0.45
N LYS A 45 -18.81 3.55 -0.84
CA LYS A 45 -18.59 2.37 -1.69
C LYS A 45 -17.12 2.02 -1.82
N ASP A 46 -16.25 3.01 -1.93
CA ASP A 46 -14.81 2.78 -2.01
C ASP A 46 -14.26 2.22 -0.69
N PHE A 47 -14.68 2.77 0.46
CA PHE A 47 -14.33 2.20 1.77
C PHE A 47 -14.90 0.78 1.98
N GLU A 48 -16.12 0.50 1.53
CA GLU A 48 -16.69 -0.86 1.60
C GLU A 48 -15.90 -1.87 0.75
N LYS A 49 -15.33 -1.45 -0.38
CA LYS A 49 -14.44 -2.30 -1.18
C LYS A 49 -13.12 -2.54 -0.48
N GLU A 50 -12.51 -1.51 0.09
CA GLU A 50 -11.25 -1.64 0.86
C GLU A 50 -11.42 -2.58 2.06
N MET A 51 -12.50 -2.45 2.83
CA MET A 51 -12.78 -3.35 3.95
C MET A 51 -12.93 -4.81 3.50
N LYS A 52 -13.56 -5.06 2.35
CA LYS A 52 -13.68 -6.42 1.80
C LYS A 52 -12.32 -6.99 1.39
N THR A 53 -11.43 -6.16 0.83
CA THR A 53 -10.08 -6.61 0.48
C THR A 53 -9.21 -6.88 1.70
N ASP A 54 -9.38 -6.10 2.78
CA ASP A 54 -8.64 -6.28 4.03
C ASP A 54 -9.09 -7.55 4.77
N LEU A 55 -10.39 -7.87 4.78
CA LEU A 55 -10.89 -9.11 5.37
C LEU A 55 -10.36 -10.37 4.64
N VAL A 56 -10.27 -10.31 3.31
CA VAL A 56 -9.68 -11.40 2.51
C VAL A 56 -8.18 -11.54 2.81
N ALA A 57 -7.48 -10.43 3.09
CA ALA A 57 -6.07 -10.47 3.46
C ALA A 57 -5.83 -11.07 4.85
N GLU A 58 -6.72 -10.82 5.82
CA GLU A 58 -6.66 -11.45 7.14
C GLU A 58 -6.99 -12.95 7.09
N GLU A 59 -7.97 -13.38 6.28
CA GLU A 59 -8.37 -14.80 6.19
C GLU A 59 -7.33 -15.69 5.49
N ILE A 60 -6.50 -15.10 4.61
CA ILE A 60 -5.42 -15.80 3.89
C ILE A 60 -4.11 -15.84 4.71
N ALA A 61 -4.04 -15.13 5.85
CA ALA A 61 -2.87 -15.19 6.71
C ALA A 61 -2.71 -16.62 7.28
N PRO A 62 -1.63 -17.36 6.92
CA PRO A 62 -1.48 -18.74 7.36
C PRO A 62 -1.31 -18.79 8.88
N GLU A 63 -2.08 -19.65 9.55
CA GLU A 63 -1.89 -19.93 10.97
C GLU A 63 -0.46 -20.40 11.23
N ALA A 64 0.27 -19.70 12.10
CA ALA A 64 1.61 -20.08 12.50
C ALA A 64 1.54 -21.37 13.34
N ARG A 65 1.81 -22.52 12.72
CA ARG A 65 2.05 -23.78 13.42
C ARG A 65 3.54 -23.86 13.77
N ASP A 66 3.85 -24.05 15.05
CA ASP A 66 5.22 -24.31 15.51
C ASP A 66 5.68 -25.66 14.94
N VAL A 67 6.53 -25.62 13.92
CA VAL A 67 7.15 -26.81 13.34
C VAL A 67 8.31 -27.21 14.23
N ASN A 68 8.26 -28.42 14.81
CA ASN A 68 9.36 -28.95 15.61
C ASN A 68 10.51 -29.40 14.69
N ILE A 69 11.46 -28.49 14.49
CA ILE A 69 12.59 -28.61 13.56
C ILE A 69 13.53 -29.79 13.91
N ALA A 70 13.57 -30.22 15.18
CA ALA A 70 14.52 -31.24 15.65
C ALA A 70 14.30 -32.62 15.01
N ASN A 71 13.05 -33.02 14.78
CA ASN A 71 12.73 -34.35 14.25
C ASN A 71 12.93 -34.48 12.73
N LEU A 72 13.16 -33.37 12.02
CA LEU A 72 13.38 -33.38 10.56
C LEU A 72 14.81 -33.71 10.16
N PHE A 73 15.78 -33.67 11.08
CA PHE A 73 17.21 -33.83 10.77
C PHE A 73 17.82 -35.16 11.20
N GLU A 74 17.08 -36.00 11.96
CA GLU A 74 17.62 -37.27 12.48
C GLU A 74 17.52 -38.44 11.47
N GLU A 75 16.61 -38.42 10.51
CA GLU A 75 16.44 -39.53 9.54
C GLU A 75 17.15 -39.31 8.17
N GLU A 76 17.39 -38.08 7.74
CA GLU A 76 17.99 -37.78 6.40
C GLU A 76 19.53 -37.68 6.38
N SER A 77 20.19 -37.67 7.54
CA SER A 77 21.63 -37.41 7.62
C SER A 77 22.51 -38.54 7.08
N ARG A 78 21.97 -39.75 6.84
CA ARG A 78 22.72 -40.87 6.25
C ARG A 78 22.75 -40.89 4.71
N GLU A 79 21.79 -40.27 4.04
CA GLU A 79 21.72 -40.29 2.57
C GLU A 79 22.41 -39.06 1.94
N LEU A 80 22.43 -37.93 2.64
CA LEU A 80 23.04 -36.67 2.18
C LEU A 80 24.57 -36.74 2.01
N GLU A 81 25.30 -37.46 2.86
CA GLU A 81 26.77 -37.49 2.79
C GLU A 81 27.30 -38.18 1.53
N PHE A 82 26.52 -39.07 0.90
CA PHE A 82 26.98 -39.83 -0.27
C PHE A 82 26.78 -39.06 -1.59
N THR A 83 25.74 -38.24 -1.71
CA THR A 83 25.42 -37.43 -2.90
C THR A 83 26.26 -36.14 -2.99
N VAL A 84 26.74 -35.60 -1.87
CA VAL A 84 27.53 -34.35 -1.83
C VAL A 84 28.87 -34.44 -2.57
N LYS A 85 29.46 -35.63 -2.76
CA LYS A 85 30.72 -35.77 -3.52
C LYS A 85 30.58 -35.69 -5.04
N LYS A 86 29.37 -35.80 -5.60
CA LYS A 86 29.16 -35.91 -7.05
C LYS A 86 28.50 -34.69 -7.71
N GLU A 87 27.85 -33.83 -6.93
CA GLU A 87 27.20 -32.61 -7.42
C GLU A 87 27.59 -31.43 -6.53
N ALA A 88 28.87 -31.05 -6.56
CA ALA A 88 29.23 -29.67 -6.27
C ALA A 88 29.23 -28.91 -7.61
N PRO A 89 28.11 -28.27 -8.03
CA PRO A 89 28.27 -27.08 -8.85
C PRO A 89 29.10 -26.11 -7.99
N GLY A 90 30.13 -25.52 -8.60
CA GLY A 90 30.99 -24.57 -7.93
C GLY A 90 30.18 -23.44 -7.28
N GLU A 91 30.83 -22.70 -6.39
CA GLU A 91 30.32 -21.49 -5.74
C GLU A 91 29.70 -20.51 -6.75
N ASP A 92 28.45 -20.74 -7.13
CA ASP A 92 27.67 -19.77 -7.88
C ASP A 92 27.16 -18.76 -6.85
N LYS A 93 27.87 -17.64 -6.82
CA LYS A 93 27.37 -16.32 -6.43
C LYS A 93 26.13 -16.01 -7.28
N SER A 94 25.02 -16.67 -6.99
CA SER A 94 23.78 -16.52 -7.74
C SER A 94 23.23 -15.10 -7.53
N PRO A 95 23.17 -14.27 -8.59
CA PRO A 95 22.67 -12.92 -8.47
C PRO A 95 21.14 -12.96 -8.50
N GLY A 96 20.50 -12.42 -7.46
CA GLY A 96 19.13 -11.90 -7.61
C GLY A 96 17.98 -12.74 -7.08
N TYR A 97 18.22 -13.74 -6.22
CA TYR A 97 17.11 -14.34 -5.47
C TYR A 97 16.78 -13.49 -4.24
N VAL A 98 15.72 -12.67 -4.33
CA VAL A 98 15.20 -11.90 -3.19
C VAL A 98 14.06 -12.69 -2.57
N SER A 99 14.14 -12.94 -1.27
CA SER A 99 13.06 -13.64 -0.56
C SER A 99 11.77 -12.81 -0.54
N ILE A 100 10.61 -13.47 -0.57
CA ILE A 100 9.29 -12.81 -0.53
C ILE A 100 9.16 -11.90 0.70
N LYS A 101 9.65 -12.35 1.85
CA LYS A 101 9.66 -11.58 3.10
C LYS A 101 10.47 -10.28 2.97
N GLN A 102 11.56 -10.32 2.22
CA GLN A 102 12.42 -9.16 1.99
C GLN A 102 11.76 -8.17 1.02
N LEU A 103 11.08 -8.67 -0.03
CA LEU A 103 10.28 -7.82 -0.94
C LEU A 103 9.13 -7.12 -0.22
N TYR A 104 8.42 -7.82 0.67
CA TYR A 104 7.39 -7.20 1.51
C TYR A 104 7.99 -6.13 2.44
N GLY A 105 9.11 -6.43 3.09
CA GLY A 105 9.80 -5.46 3.96
C GLY A 105 10.21 -4.19 3.20
N ASP A 106 10.70 -4.34 1.97
CA ASP A 106 11.03 -3.21 1.10
C ASP A 106 9.81 -2.39 0.72
N TYR A 107 8.74 -3.06 0.33
CA TYR A 107 7.50 -2.41 -0.08
C TYR A 107 6.92 -1.57 1.06
N THR A 108 6.84 -2.15 2.27
CA THR A 108 6.37 -1.43 3.46
C THR A 108 7.27 -0.25 3.79
N ALA A 109 8.59 -0.44 3.77
CA ALA A 109 9.52 0.65 4.02
C ALA A 109 9.39 1.79 2.98
N LEU A 110 9.17 1.45 1.70
CA LEU A 110 8.91 2.45 0.67
C LEU A 110 7.57 3.16 0.89
N LYS A 111 6.51 2.46 1.31
CA LYS A 111 5.23 3.11 1.66
C LYS A 111 5.37 4.10 2.82
N ASP A 112 6.12 3.73 3.86
CA ASP A 112 6.37 4.61 5.00
C ASP A 112 7.12 5.87 4.55
N ILE A 113 8.15 5.69 3.72
CA ILE A 113 8.93 6.79 3.14
C ILE A 113 8.06 7.65 2.21
N GLN A 114 7.16 7.04 1.44
CA GLN A 114 6.21 7.75 0.58
C GLN A 114 5.28 8.63 1.42
N TYR A 115 4.74 8.11 2.52
CA TYR A 115 3.91 8.90 3.44
C TYR A 115 4.71 10.06 4.04
N ALA A 116 5.96 9.81 4.44
CA ALA A 116 6.87 10.85 4.91
C ALA A 116 7.16 11.91 3.84
N SER A 117 7.29 11.51 2.56
CA SER A 117 7.52 12.45 1.44
C SER A 117 6.31 13.33 1.12
N ILE A 118 5.09 12.83 1.39
CA ILE A 118 3.85 13.59 1.18
C ILE A 118 3.61 14.56 2.34
N THR A 119 3.96 14.16 3.56
CA THR A 119 3.68 14.92 4.79
C THR A 119 4.81 15.86 5.21
N GLY A 120 6.01 15.74 4.63
CA GLY A 120 7.17 16.55 4.99
C GLY A 120 8.39 16.30 4.11
N SER A 121 9.56 16.74 4.57
CA SER A 121 10.83 16.57 3.86
C SER A 121 11.45 15.20 4.16
N LEU A 122 12.01 14.55 3.14
CA LEU A 122 12.75 13.30 3.32
C LEU A 122 14.04 13.54 4.11
N THR A 123 14.30 12.69 5.10
CA THR A 123 15.58 12.69 5.82
C THR A 123 16.66 12.04 4.97
N PRO A 124 17.95 12.34 5.20
CA PRO A 124 19.05 11.65 4.52
C PRO A 124 18.98 10.13 4.66
N ALA A 125 18.57 9.62 5.83
CA ALA A 125 18.37 8.19 6.06
C ALA A 125 17.25 7.59 5.20
N HIS A 126 16.22 8.37 4.85
CA HIS A 126 15.18 7.92 3.92
C HIS A 126 15.73 7.82 2.49
N LEU A 127 16.56 8.78 2.07
CA LEU A 127 17.17 8.79 0.75
C LEU A 127 18.10 7.59 0.56
N ASP A 128 18.99 7.34 1.52
CA ASP A 128 19.89 6.18 1.50
C ASP A 128 19.10 4.85 1.41
N LYS A 129 17.97 4.78 2.12
CA LYS A 129 17.12 3.59 2.12
C LYS A 129 16.37 3.40 0.79
N VAL A 130 15.93 4.50 0.15
CA VAL A 130 15.34 4.47 -1.19
C VAL A 130 16.36 3.98 -2.22
N ASP A 131 17.60 4.43 -2.14
CA ASP A 131 18.66 4.04 -3.07
C ASP A 131 19.03 2.56 -2.90
N GLN A 132 19.22 2.10 -1.66
CA GLN A 132 19.49 0.68 -1.37
C GLN A 132 18.37 -0.24 -1.87
N ILE A 133 17.11 0.15 -1.67
CA ILE A 133 15.96 -0.62 -2.16
C ILE A 133 15.89 -0.56 -3.69
N GLY A 134 16.14 0.61 -4.29
CA GLY A 134 16.18 0.80 -5.74
C GLY A 134 17.19 -0.12 -6.43
N GLU A 135 18.44 -0.12 -5.96
CA GLU A 135 19.47 -1.00 -6.50
C GLU A 135 19.09 -2.49 -6.42
N ARG A 136 18.44 -2.88 -5.33
CA ARG A 136 17.98 -4.27 -5.14
C ARG A 136 16.83 -4.61 -6.08
N LEU A 137 15.85 -3.73 -6.23
CA LEU A 137 14.73 -3.92 -7.16
C LEU A 137 15.21 -3.96 -8.62
N ASP A 138 16.23 -3.20 -8.98
CA ASP A 138 16.81 -3.19 -10.32
C ASP A 138 17.60 -4.47 -10.63
N ARG A 139 18.31 -5.01 -9.63
CA ARG A 139 19.02 -6.29 -9.75
C ARG A 139 18.10 -7.51 -9.73
N THR A 140 16.89 -7.37 -9.20
CA THR A 140 15.93 -8.47 -9.12
C THR A 140 15.27 -8.69 -10.48
N LYS A 141 15.61 -9.80 -11.14
CA LYS A 141 14.96 -10.24 -12.37
C LYS A 141 13.72 -11.07 -12.06
N TYR A 142 12.71 -11.00 -12.93
CA TYR A 142 11.56 -11.92 -12.94
C TYR A 142 12.04 -13.34 -13.30
N HIS A 143 12.64 -14.04 -12.37
CA HIS A 143 12.91 -15.47 -12.54
C HIS A 143 12.15 -16.19 -11.43
N SER A 144 11.03 -16.79 -11.85
CA SER A 144 10.22 -17.75 -11.07
C SER A 144 9.75 -17.30 -9.68
N ALA A 145 9.48 -16.01 -9.49
CA ALA A 145 8.80 -15.55 -8.28
C ALA A 145 7.31 -15.89 -8.40
N SER A 146 6.68 -16.38 -7.32
CA SER A 146 5.24 -16.59 -7.26
C SER A 146 4.49 -15.33 -7.72
N GLN A 147 3.25 -15.46 -8.18
CA GLN A 147 2.45 -14.33 -8.66
C GLN A 147 2.40 -13.18 -7.65
N ASP A 148 2.35 -13.51 -6.36
CA ASP A 148 2.42 -12.54 -5.27
C ASP A 148 3.74 -11.76 -5.22
N ALA A 149 4.87 -12.45 -5.36
CA ALA A 149 6.18 -11.83 -5.37
C ALA A 149 6.36 -10.90 -6.59
N ALA A 150 5.79 -11.26 -7.74
CA ALA A 150 5.76 -10.39 -8.92
C ALA A 150 4.91 -9.13 -8.68
N ASN A 151 3.73 -9.28 -8.07
CA ASN A 151 2.85 -8.17 -7.73
C ASN A 151 3.51 -7.18 -6.77
N ILE A 152 4.16 -7.69 -5.71
CA ILE A 152 4.87 -6.84 -4.73
C ILE A 152 6.03 -6.13 -5.39
N LEU A 153 6.79 -6.81 -6.25
CA LEU A 153 7.94 -6.19 -6.93
C LEU A 153 7.51 -5.05 -7.87
N VAL A 154 6.40 -5.23 -8.60
CA VAL A 154 5.80 -4.16 -9.42
C VAL A 154 5.32 -3.01 -8.54
N ALA A 155 4.64 -3.30 -7.44
CA ALA A 155 4.18 -2.29 -6.49
C ALA A 155 5.34 -1.49 -5.87
N SER A 156 6.42 -2.17 -5.46
CA SER A 156 7.64 -1.54 -4.94
C SER A 156 8.28 -0.61 -5.95
N ARG A 157 8.41 -1.02 -7.21
CA ARG A 157 8.94 -0.16 -8.28
C ARG A 157 8.07 1.08 -8.51
N ALA A 158 6.74 0.91 -8.53
CA ALA A 158 5.82 2.03 -8.69
C ALA A 158 5.88 3.03 -7.52
N THR A 159 5.98 2.53 -6.29
CA THR A 159 6.14 3.37 -5.09
C THR A 159 7.48 4.11 -5.12
N LEU A 160 8.57 3.42 -5.48
CA LEU A 160 9.88 4.04 -5.60
C LEU A 160 9.91 5.17 -6.64
N TYR A 161 9.29 4.97 -7.80
CA TYR A 161 9.14 6.02 -8.82
C TYR A 161 8.37 7.23 -8.28
N LYS A 162 7.27 7.02 -7.54
CA LYS A 162 6.52 8.11 -6.91
C LYS A 162 7.39 8.90 -5.93
N ILE A 163 8.14 8.20 -5.06
CA ILE A 163 9.04 8.85 -4.10
C ILE A 163 10.07 9.71 -4.82
N ARG A 164 10.75 9.17 -5.84
CA ARG A 164 11.76 9.93 -6.61
C ARG A 164 11.17 11.16 -7.29
N LYS A 165 10.00 11.01 -7.93
CA LYS A 165 9.29 12.11 -8.59
C LYS A 165 8.88 13.21 -7.61
N TYR A 166 8.34 12.87 -6.44
CA TYR A 166 7.92 13.87 -5.45
C TYR A 166 9.09 14.47 -4.67
N ALA A 167 10.19 13.73 -4.55
CA ALA A 167 11.43 14.21 -3.93
C ALA A 167 12.30 15.06 -4.86
N GLY A 168 11.99 15.15 -6.16
CA GLY A 168 12.79 15.88 -7.16
C GLY A 168 14.14 15.22 -7.44
N LEU A 169 14.22 13.90 -7.29
CA LEU A 169 15.42 13.10 -7.57
C LEU A 169 15.48 12.61 -9.02
N GLU A 170 14.38 12.75 -9.78
CA GLU A 170 14.22 12.44 -11.20
C GLU A 170 13.40 13.52 -11.92
#